data_AF-A0A6P2B0V5-F1
#
_entry.id   AF-A0A6P2B0V5-F1
#
_cell.length_a   1.000
_cell.length_b   1.000
_cell.length_c   1.000
_cell.angle_alpha   90.00
_cell.angle_beta   90.00
_cell.angle_gamma   90.00
#
_symmetry.space_group_name_H-M   'P 1'
#
loop_
_entity.id
_entity.type
_entity.pdbx_description
1 polymer ?
#
loop_
_entity_poly.entity_id
_entity_poly.type
_entity_poly.pdbx_seq_one_letter_code
_entity_poly.pdbx_strand_id
1 'polypeptide(L)'
;MIWSGIFPHAVTMPPRVNTNLLTACVTKGIKMTDDILQDDGLEQEDGKKRRGRRKKSKPAGEGGGLRQWLVDSYNGVFRIVIQPQLPSLRVLSFMLIAFLAGMFWAYEPAGVQFYDGAPHQMRSEHQDQYIIGIAASKLANIYDDEGIRQLLERIDDPAERAERLIQRGGQTAAALEQVIDVARVVEGRPAPSSGSLLAAILQIAGGVLIFVVVVNVFALVWGLLIGGYVERARLTIKRRMVGESDDDKRARETMEGERRRRDIAKQMLETTTDSDRALGTPLVNKPSIYFKGRAYDDSFAIEDADDMFLGETGATVARSIGDGQDLSAVEVWLFDKDDFVKTLTKIFVSEHGYNDPATRSDLENRVDNPQTDIVVLRAGAEHIVESDNLIVKAKVADATPGTDPALPPNSHFESMTLQIQAWQKQAGATPASPPPMGAPAGGLPDVSDYQIGTLSDAPASPPPPPPPPPSSSGQRDLSEYEIDPLPPGMSPPPSPPPMGSPGTSTRPTMPPDLPPYDAGDDDDEEDDPFGGTADFTPINR
;
A
#
# COMPACT_ATOMS: atom_id res chain seq x y z
N MET A 1 45.76 -8.06 -0.15
CA MET A 1 46.25 -8.74 1.08
C MET A 1 45.13 -9.28 1.98
N ILE A 2 43.89 -8.77 1.92
CA ILE A 2 42.78 -9.16 2.81
C ILE A 2 42.21 -10.56 2.47
N TRP A 3 42.24 -10.97 1.19
CA TRP A 3 41.59 -12.21 0.73
C TRP A 3 42.49 -13.46 0.79
N SER A 4 43.82 -13.29 0.80
CA SER A 4 44.80 -14.40 0.80
C SER A 4 44.88 -15.17 2.13
N GLY A 5 44.26 -14.66 3.20
CA GLY A 5 44.25 -15.29 4.52
C GLY A 5 43.00 -16.14 4.82
N ILE A 6 41.97 -16.10 3.97
CA ILE A 6 40.68 -16.76 4.22
C ILE A 6 40.55 -18.07 3.41
N PHE A 7 41.23 -18.19 2.27
CA PHE A 7 41.29 -19.42 1.48
C PHE A 7 42.75 -19.82 1.24
N PRO A 8 43.26 -20.90 1.87
CA PRO A 8 44.60 -21.40 1.56
C PRO A 8 44.59 -21.94 0.12
N HIS A 9 45.54 -21.47 -0.68
CA HIS A 9 45.76 -21.89 -2.07
C HIS A 9 45.81 -23.41 -2.19
N ALA A 10 44.92 -23.96 -3.03
CA ALA A 10 44.97 -25.34 -3.47
C ALA A 10 46.31 -25.62 -4.17
N VAL A 11 47.05 -26.59 -3.63
CA VAL A 11 48.24 -27.18 -4.25
C VAL A 11 47.78 -27.89 -5.52
N THR A 12 48.21 -27.39 -6.68
CA THR A 12 48.09 -28.10 -7.94
C THR A 12 48.97 -29.35 -7.90
N MET A 13 48.36 -30.53 -7.94
CA MET A 13 49.01 -31.80 -8.30
C MET A 13 48.30 -32.44 -9.50
N PRO A 14 49.03 -33.21 -10.35
CA PRO A 14 48.59 -33.61 -11.69
C PRO A 14 47.57 -34.76 -11.68
N PRO A 15 46.90 -35.03 -12.83
CA PRO A 15 45.68 -35.81 -12.85
C PRO A 15 45.97 -37.32 -12.87
N ARG A 16 45.23 -38.09 -12.05
CA ARG A 16 44.82 -39.48 -12.35
C ARG A 16 43.75 -39.95 -11.36
N VAL A 17 42.53 -40.09 -11.89
CA VAL A 17 41.52 -41.15 -11.68
C VAL A 17 41.63 -41.96 -10.37
N ASN A 18 40.64 -41.84 -9.46
CA ASN A 18 39.50 -42.76 -9.39
C ASN A 18 38.51 -42.31 -8.28
N THR A 19 37.22 -42.39 -8.60
CA THR A 19 36.06 -42.11 -7.75
C THR A 19 35.83 -43.22 -6.72
N ASN A 20 35.26 -42.83 -5.58
CA ASN A 20 34.70 -43.60 -4.45
C ASN A 20 35.56 -43.66 -3.19
N LEU A 21 34.85 -43.49 -2.06
CA LEU A 21 35.30 -43.32 -0.67
C LEU A 21 35.67 -41.88 -0.28
N LEU A 22 34.66 -41.12 0.16
CA LEU A 22 34.66 -40.42 1.47
C LEU A 22 33.37 -39.58 1.64
N THR A 23 32.22 -40.24 1.59
CA THR A 23 30.95 -39.72 2.14
C THR A 23 30.60 -40.56 3.36
N ALA A 24 31.37 -40.42 4.45
CA ALA A 24 31.04 -41.04 5.74
C ALA A 24 31.97 -40.51 6.85
N CYS A 25 31.76 -39.27 7.30
CA CYS A 25 32.09 -38.84 8.67
C CYS A 25 31.55 -37.42 8.87
N VAL A 26 31.06 -37.13 10.08
CA VAL A 26 30.45 -35.85 10.52
C VAL A 26 28.94 -35.75 10.29
N THR A 27 28.20 -36.66 10.93
CA THR A 27 26.84 -36.39 11.44
C THR A 27 26.51 -37.40 12.53
N LYS A 28 27.07 -37.20 13.73
CA LYS A 28 26.62 -37.87 14.97
C LYS A 28 27.24 -37.19 16.20
N GLY A 29 26.39 -36.81 17.14
CA GLY A 29 26.70 -36.10 18.39
C GLY A 29 26.20 -34.66 18.29
N ILE A 30 25.12 -34.25 18.93
CA ILE A 30 24.91 -34.28 20.38
C ILE A 30 23.39 -34.31 20.68
N LYS A 31 22.95 -35.33 21.42
CA LYS A 31 21.70 -35.36 22.19
C LYS A 31 21.99 -36.17 23.47
N MET A 32 21.33 -35.77 24.55
CA MET A 32 21.30 -36.35 25.91
C MET A 32 22.46 -36.01 26.85
N THR A 33 22.15 -35.21 27.88
CA THR A 33 22.14 -35.69 29.27
C THR A 33 21.34 -34.73 30.17
N ASP A 34 20.23 -35.27 30.66
CA ASP A 34 19.78 -35.35 32.05
C ASP A 34 19.07 -34.18 32.78
N ASP A 35 17.78 -34.45 32.96
CA ASP A 35 16.89 -34.12 34.07
C ASP A 35 17.50 -34.41 35.46
N ILE A 36 17.01 -33.67 36.47
CA ILE A 36 16.45 -34.16 37.77
C ILE A 36 16.41 -32.99 38.79
N LEU A 37 15.22 -32.54 39.17
CA LEU A 37 14.74 -32.36 40.57
C LEU A 37 13.30 -31.81 40.64
N GLN A 38 12.39 -32.77 40.81
CA GLN A 38 11.19 -32.85 41.65
C GLN A 38 10.47 -31.63 42.27
N ASP A 39 9.13 -31.70 42.07
CA ASP A 39 8.00 -31.55 43.00
C ASP A 39 7.80 -30.24 43.80
N ASP A 40 6.66 -29.58 43.57
CA ASP A 40 5.49 -29.70 44.47
C ASP A 40 4.26 -29.01 43.82
N GLY A 41 3.12 -29.71 43.87
CA GLY A 41 1.85 -29.25 43.29
C GLY A 41 1.15 -28.15 44.09
N LEU A 42 0.13 -27.55 43.46
CA LEU A 42 -1.19 -27.26 44.04
C LEU A 42 -2.11 -26.64 42.98
N GLU A 43 -3.32 -27.17 42.94
CA GLU A 43 -4.46 -26.72 42.16
C GLU A 43 -4.88 -25.28 42.48
N GLN A 44 -5.34 -24.53 41.47
CA GLN A 44 -6.53 -23.68 41.60
C GLN A 44 -7.10 -23.30 40.24
N GLU A 45 -8.38 -23.64 40.06
CA GLU A 45 -9.29 -23.09 39.07
C GLU A 45 -9.30 -21.55 39.12
N ASP A 46 -9.39 -20.88 37.97
CA ASP A 46 -10.50 -19.93 37.74
C ASP A 46 -10.51 -19.40 36.30
N GLY A 47 -11.67 -19.43 35.67
CA GLY A 47 -11.89 -18.80 34.36
C GLY A 47 -12.08 -17.29 34.48
N LYS A 48 -11.50 -16.51 33.56
CA LYS A 48 -12.14 -15.26 33.07
C LYS A 48 -11.44 -14.59 31.90
N LYS A 49 -12.27 -14.41 30.85
CA LYS A 49 -12.47 -13.19 30.07
C LYS A 49 -11.27 -12.59 29.34
N ARG A 50 -11.30 -12.84 28.03
CA ARG A 50 -11.01 -11.87 26.96
C ARG A 50 -11.44 -10.45 27.37
N ARG A 51 -10.49 -9.52 27.46
CA ARG A 51 -10.76 -8.08 27.36
C ARG A 51 -9.88 -7.49 26.27
N GLY A 52 -10.51 -7.24 25.13
CA GLY A 52 -10.02 -6.30 24.14
C GLY A 52 -9.79 -4.96 24.82
N ARG A 53 -8.57 -4.45 24.70
CA ARG A 53 -8.14 -3.18 25.24
C ARG A 53 -8.77 -2.06 24.41
N ARG A 54 -9.97 -1.61 24.81
CA ARG A 54 -10.55 -0.33 24.37
C ARG A 54 -9.54 0.78 24.65
N LYS A 55 -9.07 1.45 23.58
CA LYS A 55 -8.34 2.72 23.66
C LYS A 55 -9.34 3.78 24.15
N LYS A 56 -9.24 4.17 25.42
CA LYS A 56 -9.82 5.42 25.92
C LYS A 56 -9.03 6.58 25.31
N SER A 57 -9.66 7.38 24.45
CA SER A 57 -9.27 8.77 24.29
C SER A 57 -9.54 9.48 25.62
N LYS A 58 -8.51 10.14 26.17
CA LYS A 58 -8.64 11.08 27.28
C LYS A 58 -8.44 12.50 26.72
N PRO A 59 -9.05 13.51 27.37
CA PRO A 59 -9.21 14.84 26.81
C PRO A 59 -7.89 15.59 26.75
N ALA A 60 -7.83 16.58 25.86
CA ALA A 60 -6.74 17.51 25.71
C ALA A 60 -6.45 18.20 27.06
N GLY A 61 -5.29 17.89 27.63
CA GLY A 61 -4.73 18.54 28.80
C GLY A 61 -3.21 18.41 28.72
N GLU A 62 -2.53 19.54 28.78
CA GLU A 62 -1.08 19.74 28.74
C GLU A 62 -0.27 18.58 29.33
N GLY A 63 0.62 18.01 28.50
CA GLY A 63 1.51 16.95 28.96
C GLY A 63 2.14 16.08 27.87
N GLY A 64 2.23 16.56 26.62
CA GLY A 64 2.99 15.87 25.57
C GLY A 64 4.49 16.13 25.75
N GLY A 65 5.12 15.48 26.73
CA GLY A 65 6.57 15.61 26.96
C GLY A 65 7.39 15.24 25.71
N LEU A 66 8.67 15.66 25.69
CA LEU A 66 9.64 15.45 24.59
C LEU A 66 9.57 14.08 23.90
N ARG A 67 9.21 13.01 24.61
CA ARG A 67 8.99 11.67 24.06
C ARG A 67 7.82 11.60 23.07
N GLN A 68 6.69 12.23 23.35
CA GLN A 68 5.53 12.29 22.45
C GLN A 68 5.88 13.10 21.20
N TRP A 69 6.55 14.25 21.38
CA TRP A 69 7.07 15.05 20.26
C TRP A 69 8.10 14.28 19.42
N LEU A 70 8.99 13.49 20.03
CA LEU A 70 9.94 12.62 19.32
C LEU A 70 9.24 11.50 18.54
N VAL A 71 8.22 10.88 19.12
CA VAL A 71 7.44 9.82 18.46
C VAL A 71 6.64 10.39 17.29
N ASP A 72 6.04 11.57 17.45
CA ASP A 72 5.27 12.24 16.41
C ASP A 72 6.19 12.80 15.31
N SER A 73 7.38 13.29 15.68
CA SER A 73 8.42 13.70 14.72
C SER A 73 9.01 12.51 13.96
N TYR A 74 9.22 11.37 14.64
CA TYR A 74 9.65 10.13 13.99
C TYR A 74 8.57 9.60 13.04
N ASN A 75 7.32 9.49 13.48
CA ASN A 75 6.23 9.02 12.62
C ASN A 75 5.96 9.99 11.46
N GLY A 76 6.10 11.30 11.67
CA GLY A 76 5.95 12.30 10.62
C GLY A 76 7.10 12.25 9.61
N VAL A 77 8.34 12.45 10.07
CA VAL A 77 9.49 12.59 9.17
C VAL A 77 9.95 11.24 8.62
N PHE A 78 10.10 10.23 9.48
CA PHE A 78 10.62 8.94 9.05
C PHE A 78 9.61 8.19 8.18
N ARG A 79 8.35 8.02 8.60
CA ARG A 79 7.40 7.22 7.81
C ARG A 79 6.89 7.92 6.55
N ILE A 80 6.72 9.24 6.58
CA ILE A 80 6.11 9.97 5.45
C ILE A 80 7.17 10.40 4.43
N VAL A 81 8.35 10.85 4.89
CA VAL A 81 9.35 11.46 4.01
C VAL A 81 10.51 10.53 3.69
N ILE A 82 11.04 9.81 4.69
CA ILE A 82 12.28 9.02 4.56
C ILE A 82 11.98 7.60 4.07
N GLN A 83 11.08 6.88 4.75
CA GLN A 83 10.78 5.46 4.51
C GLN A 83 10.37 5.16 3.05
N PRO A 84 9.58 5.98 2.35
CA PRO A 84 9.23 5.72 0.96
C PRO A 84 10.42 5.84 -0.01
N GLN A 85 11.45 6.59 0.38
CA GLN A 85 12.64 6.84 -0.43
C GLN A 85 13.76 5.83 -0.17
N LEU A 86 13.69 5.07 0.92
CA LEU A 86 14.68 4.03 1.22
C LEU A 86 14.46 2.82 0.31
N PRO A 87 15.56 2.19 -0.17
CA PRO A 87 15.46 0.97 -0.94
C PRO A 87 14.82 -0.14 -0.10
N SER A 88 13.97 -0.96 -0.73
CA SER A 88 13.42 -2.13 -0.05
C SER A 88 14.54 -3.06 0.39
N LEU A 89 14.32 -3.82 1.47
CA LEU A 89 15.30 -4.78 2.00
C LEU A 89 15.79 -5.75 0.91
N ARG A 90 14.89 -6.14 -0.01
CA ARG A 90 15.21 -7.04 -1.14
C ARG A 90 16.18 -6.39 -2.12
N VAL A 91 15.92 -5.14 -2.52
CA VAL A 91 16.79 -4.38 -3.43
C VAL A 91 18.14 -4.12 -2.77
N LEU A 92 18.15 -3.72 -1.50
CA LEU A 92 19.39 -3.52 -0.75
C LEU A 92 20.20 -4.82 -0.64
N SER A 93 19.56 -5.94 -0.39
CA SER A 93 20.21 -7.27 -0.34
C SER A 93 20.81 -7.64 -1.69
N PHE A 94 20.08 -7.41 -2.79
CA PHE A 94 20.60 -7.66 -4.14
C PHE A 94 21.79 -6.77 -4.47
N MET A 95 21.73 -5.47 -4.16
CA MET A 95 22.86 -4.55 -4.35
C MET A 95 24.08 -4.95 -3.53
N LEU A 96 23.88 -5.42 -2.29
CA LEU A 96 24.95 -5.90 -1.45
C LEU A 96 25.60 -7.17 -2.00
N ILE A 97 24.80 -8.13 -2.46
CA ILE A 97 25.30 -9.35 -3.12
C ILE A 97 26.10 -8.98 -4.37
N ALA A 98 25.59 -8.08 -5.21
CA ALA A 98 26.28 -7.61 -6.40
C ALA A 98 27.60 -6.90 -6.07
N PHE A 99 27.63 -6.10 -5.00
CA PHE A 99 28.86 -5.45 -4.52
C PHE A 99 29.89 -6.49 -4.06
N LEU A 100 29.47 -7.48 -3.26
CA LEU A 100 30.37 -8.54 -2.79
C LEU A 100 30.88 -9.42 -3.93
N ALA A 101 30.02 -9.75 -4.90
CA ALA A 101 30.39 -10.49 -6.10
C ALA A 101 31.38 -9.70 -6.97
N GLY A 102 31.16 -8.39 -7.14
CA GLY A 102 32.08 -7.50 -7.83
C GLY A 102 33.44 -7.39 -7.12
N MET A 103 33.43 -7.33 -5.78
CA MET A 103 34.66 -7.35 -4.99
C MET A 103 35.41 -8.67 -5.19
N PHE A 104 34.73 -9.81 -5.08
CA PHE A 104 35.29 -11.13 -5.33
C PHE A 104 35.91 -11.22 -6.74
N TRP A 105 35.17 -10.78 -7.76
CA TRP A 105 35.65 -10.74 -9.14
C TRP A 105 36.90 -9.86 -9.30
N ALA A 106 36.96 -8.71 -8.63
CA ALA A 106 38.11 -7.81 -8.70
C ALA A 106 39.39 -8.43 -8.10
N TYR A 107 39.27 -9.34 -7.13
CA TYR A 107 40.44 -9.90 -6.44
C TYR A 107 40.90 -11.25 -6.99
N GLU A 108 40.02 -12.07 -7.56
CA GLU A 108 40.38 -13.43 -7.97
C GLU A 108 40.65 -13.53 -9.48
N PRO A 109 39.67 -13.34 -10.39
CA PRO A 109 39.94 -13.38 -11.84
C PRO A 109 40.67 -12.16 -12.39
N ALA A 110 40.55 -10.98 -11.77
CA ALA A 110 41.16 -9.73 -12.24
C ALA A 110 42.25 -9.20 -11.29
N GLY A 111 43.07 -10.10 -10.75
CA GLY A 111 44.16 -9.74 -9.84
C GLY A 111 45.12 -8.70 -10.45
N VAL A 112 45.30 -7.59 -9.73
CA VAL A 112 46.24 -6.53 -10.14
C VAL A 112 47.67 -7.05 -10.02
N GLN A 113 48.41 -7.03 -11.13
CA GLN A 113 49.83 -7.32 -11.16
C GLN A 113 50.62 -6.02 -11.06
N PHE A 114 51.56 -5.97 -10.10
CA PHE A 114 52.48 -4.86 -9.97
C PHE A 114 53.80 -5.21 -10.66
N TYR A 115 54.25 -4.33 -11.55
CA TYR A 115 55.58 -4.41 -12.18
C TYR A 115 56.54 -3.45 -11.49
N ASP A 116 57.84 -3.70 -11.62
CA ASP A 116 58.91 -2.86 -11.03
C ASP A 116 58.84 -2.69 -9.50
N GLY A 117 58.36 -3.73 -8.82
CA GLY A 117 58.32 -3.78 -7.36
C GLY A 117 59.71 -3.63 -6.74
N ALA A 118 59.81 -2.83 -5.68
CA ALA A 118 61.06 -2.66 -4.96
C ALA A 118 61.46 -3.96 -4.23
N PRO A 119 62.76 -4.23 -3.98
CA PRO A 119 63.22 -5.47 -3.34
C PRO A 119 62.48 -5.82 -2.04
N HIS A 120 62.24 -4.85 -1.14
CA HIS A 120 61.48 -5.06 0.09
C HIS A 120 60.00 -5.49 -0.10
N GLN A 121 59.43 -5.34 -1.31
CA GLN A 121 58.05 -5.75 -1.62
C GLN A 121 57.95 -7.17 -2.18
N MET A 122 59.08 -7.80 -2.50
CA MET A 122 59.12 -9.15 -3.05
C MET A 122 58.76 -10.18 -1.98
N ARG A 123 58.39 -11.41 -2.38
CA ARG A 123 58.23 -12.52 -1.43
C ARG A 123 59.55 -12.83 -0.74
N SER A 124 59.50 -13.35 0.49
CA SER A 124 60.70 -13.62 1.30
C SER A 124 61.75 -14.46 0.56
N GLU A 125 61.34 -15.47 -0.20
CA GLU A 125 62.28 -16.32 -0.96
C GLU A 125 63.05 -15.53 -2.04
N HIS A 126 62.40 -14.56 -2.69
CA HIS A 126 63.05 -13.71 -3.69
C HIS A 126 63.93 -12.64 -3.05
N GLN A 127 63.55 -12.16 -1.87
CA GLN A 127 64.41 -11.29 -1.06
C GLN A 127 65.70 -12.01 -0.63
N ASP A 128 65.62 -13.29 -0.30
CA ASP A 128 66.81 -14.10 0.02
C ASP A 128 67.72 -14.26 -1.20
N GLN A 129 67.16 -14.50 -2.39
CA GLN A 129 67.93 -14.55 -3.64
C GLN A 129 68.59 -13.19 -3.98
N TYR A 130 67.92 -12.09 -3.66
CA TYR A 130 68.48 -10.75 -3.85
C TYR A 130 69.73 -10.53 -3.00
N ILE A 131 69.72 -10.93 -1.72
CA ILE A 131 70.89 -10.83 -0.83
C ILE A 131 72.02 -11.75 -1.27
N ILE A 132 71.70 -12.97 -1.75
CA ILE A 132 72.70 -13.85 -2.37
C ILE A 132 73.36 -13.16 -3.57
N GLY A 133 72.59 -12.46 -4.40
CA GLY A 133 73.10 -11.66 -5.52
C GLY A 133 74.02 -10.52 -5.07
N ILE A 134 73.66 -9.80 -4.00
CA ILE A 134 74.49 -8.75 -3.41
C ILE A 134 75.82 -9.34 -2.89
N ALA A 135 75.74 -10.44 -2.15
CA ALA A 135 76.91 -11.16 -1.64
C ALA A 135 77.85 -11.64 -2.76
N ALA A 136 77.29 -12.23 -3.82
CA ALA A 136 78.05 -12.63 -5.00
C ALA A 136 78.70 -11.42 -5.69
N SER A 137 78.01 -10.27 -5.76
CA SER A 137 78.54 -9.05 -6.36
C SER A 137 79.69 -8.45 -5.55
N LYS A 138 79.65 -8.57 -4.21
CA LYS A 138 80.75 -8.18 -3.32
C LYS A 138 81.96 -9.08 -3.49
N LEU A 139 81.74 -10.40 -3.56
CA LEU A 139 82.80 -11.38 -3.81
C LEU A 139 83.46 -11.17 -5.19
N ALA A 140 82.67 -10.82 -6.20
CA ALA A 140 83.15 -10.50 -7.54
C ALA A 140 83.74 -9.08 -7.66
N ASN A 141 83.77 -8.31 -6.57
CA ASN A 141 84.28 -6.94 -6.50
C ASN A 141 83.63 -5.99 -7.54
N ILE A 142 82.32 -6.18 -7.78
CA ILE A 142 81.52 -5.35 -8.70
C ILE A 142 81.09 -4.05 -8.02
N TYR A 143 80.80 -4.11 -6.71
CA TYR A 143 80.41 -2.97 -5.89
C TYR A 143 81.32 -2.84 -4.66
N ASP A 144 81.58 -1.60 -4.25
CA ASP A 144 82.26 -1.25 -3.02
C ASP A 144 81.33 -1.34 -1.80
N ASP A 145 81.86 -1.16 -0.58
CA ASP A 145 81.06 -1.26 0.65
C ASP A 145 79.88 -0.28 0.67
N GLU A 146 80.05 0.91 0.09
CA GLU A 146 78.99 1.92 -0.01
C GLU A 146 77.90 1.51 -1.01
N GLY A 147 78.27 0.98 -2.19
CA GLY A 147 77.31 0.42 -3.13
C GLY A 147 76.53 -0.77 -2.55
N ILE A 148 77.21 -1.64 -1.79
CA ILE A 148 76.56 -2.75 -1.08
C ILE A 148 75.59 -2.23 -0.02
N ARG A 149 75.98 -1.23 0.77
CA ARG A 149 75.13 -0.56 1.75
C ARG A 149 73.83 -0.04 1.09
N GLN A 150 73.95 0.69 -0.01
CA GLN A 150 72.80 1.22 -0.75
C GLN A 150 71.85 0.14 -1.27
N LEU A 151 72.38 -1.02 -1.66
CA LEU A 151 71.56 -2.15 -2.10
C LEU A 151 70.86 -2.83 -0.92
N LEU A 152 71.52 -2.95 0.23
CA LEU A 152 70.95 -3.51 1.45
C LEU A 152 69.88 -2.61 2.09
N GLU A 153 69.97 -1.30 1.92
CA GLU A 153 68.95 -0.34 2.39
C GLU A 153 67.59 -0.54 1.69
N ARG A 154 67.55 -1.24 0.55
CA ARG A 154 66.33 -1.45 -0.26
C ARG A 154 65.54 -2.69 0.15
N ILE A 155 66.04 -3.51 1.06
CA ILE A 155 65.46 -4.78 1.49
C ILE A 155 65.11 -4.76 2.97
N ASP A 156 64.19 -5.63 3.36
CA ASP A 156 63.71 -5.79 4.74
C ASP A 156 64.67 -6.66 5.56
N ASP A 157 65.08 -6.18 6.73
CA ASP A 157 65.96 -6.85 7.69
C ASP A 157 67.15 -7.61 7.05
N PRO A 158 68.09 -6.89 6.39
CA PRO A 158 69.17 -7.52 5.61
C PRO A 158 70.09 -8.39 6.47
N ALA A 159 70.38 -7.96 7.72
CA ALA A 159 71.22 -8.70 8.64
C ALA A 159 70.61 -10.05 8.99
N GLU A 160 69.36 -10.06 9.45
CA GLU A 160 68.69 -11.29 9.87
C GLU A 160 68.58 -12.28 8.72
N ARG A 161 68.26 -11.80 7.51
CA ARG A 161 68.24 -12.63 6.30
C ARG A 161 69.60 -13.24 5.99
N ALA A 162 70.67 -12.45 6.01
CA ALA A 162 72.02 -12.94 5.77
C ALA A 162 72.45 -13.97 6.83
N GLU A 163 72.16 -13.73 8.11
CA GLU A 163 72.46 -14.67 9.20
C GLU A 163 71.70 -15.98 9.04
N ARG A 164 70.41 -15.94 8.71
CA ARG A 164 69.62 -17.15 8.42
C ARG A 164 70.19 -17.94 7.25
N LEU A 165 70.63 -17.27 6.19
CA LEU A 165 71.22 -17.91 5.02
C LEU A 165 72.61 -18.49 5.31
N ILE A 166 73.43 -17.82 6.12
CA ILE A 166 74.72 -18.34 6.59
C ILE A 166 74.51 -19.59 7.46
N GLN A 167 73.56 -19.54 8.39
CA GLN A 167 73.22 -20.67 9.26
C GLN A 167 72.68 -21.87 8.49
N ARG A 168 71.90 -21.63 7.42
CA ARG A 168 71.44 -22.68 6.50
C ARG A 168 72.61 -23.37 5.78
N GLY A 169 73.73 -22.67 5.62
CA GLY A 169 74.93 -23.16 4.96
C GLY A 169 74.79 -23.29 3.44
N GLY A 170 75.89 -23.63 2.78
CA GLY A 170 75.95 -23.84 1.32
C GLY A 170 77.08 -23.06 0.65
N GLN A 171 77.09 -23.10 -0.68
CA GLN A 171 78.17 -22.49 -1.49
C GLN A 171 78.21 -20.95 -1.39
N THR A 172 77.12 -20.32 -0.96
CA THR A 172 76.98 -18.86 -0.85
C THR A 172 77.33 -18.32 0.55
N ALA A 173 77.57 -19.19 1.54
CA ALA A 173 77.83 -18.78 2.92
C ALA A 173 79.08 -17.88 3.03
N ALA A 174 80.16 -18.25 2.35
CA ALA A 174 81.40 -17.46 2.34
C ALA A 174 81.21 -16.06 1.70
N ALA A 175 80.32 -15.93 0.72
CA ALA A 175 80.01 -14.64 0.11
C ALA A 175 79.16 -13.77 1.06
N LEU A 176 78.23 -14.39 1.79
CA LEU A 176 77.37 -13.71 2.77
C LEU A 176 78.16 -13.22 3.99
N GLU A 177 79.19 -13.95 4.42
CA GLU A 177 80.10 -13.52 5.49
C GLU A 177 80.83 -12.21 5.16
N GLN A 178 81.04 -11.89 3.88
CA GLN A 178 81.68 -10.62 3.48
C GLN A 178 80.73 -9.41 3.55
N VAL A 179 79.42 -9.66 3.57
CA VAL A 179 78.39 -8.62 3.55
C VAL A 179 77.72 -8.46 4.92
N ILE A 180 77.88 -9.42 5.82
CA ILE A 180 77.17 -9.43 7.11
C ILE A 180 77.50 -8.23 8.01
N ASP A 181 78.76 -7.79 8.04
CA ASP A 181 79.17 -6.66 8.86
C ASP A 181 78.56 -5.34 8.37
N VAL A 182 78.43 -5.19 7.04
CA VAL A 182 77.71 -4.05 6.45
C VAL A 182 76.21 -4.16 6.73
N ALA A 183 75.64 -5.36 6.60
CA ALA A 183 74.21 -5.61 6.81
C ALA A 183 73.77 -5.31 8.25
N ARG A 184 74.61 -5.58 9.27
CA ARG A 184 74.30 -5.30 10.69
C ARG A 184 74.17 -3.81 11.02
N VAL A 185 74.77 -2.93 10.21
CA VAL A 185 74.73 -1.47 10.40
C VAL A 185 73.59 -0.85 9.58
N VAL A 186 72.91 -1.63 8.73
CA VAL A 186 71.84 -1.17 7.84
C VAL A 186 70.50 -1.68 8.36
N GLU A 187 69.61 -0.74 8.74
CA GLU A 187 68.25 -1.06 9.22
C GLU A 187 67.34 -1.60 8.09
N GLY A 188 67.63 -1.29 6.82
CA GLY A 188 66.81 -1.72 5.70
C GLY A 188 65.48 -0.97 5.56
N ARG A 189 64.61 -1.46 4.67
CA ARG A 189 63.28 -0.89 4.44
C ARG A 189 62.20 -1.93 4.73
N PRO A 190 61.21 -1.61 5.59
CA PRO A 190 60.25 -2.59 6.06
C PRO A 190 59.43 -3.18 4.91
N ALA A 191 59.25 -4.50 4.92
CA ALA A 191 58.36 -5.17 3.97
C ALA A 191 56.88 -4.82 4.28
N PRO A 192 56.00 -4.75 3.26
CA PRO A 192 54.58 -4.58 3.49
C PRO A 192 54.02 -5.74 4.32
N SER A 193 53.53 -5.45 5.53
CA SER A 193 52.91 -6.47 6.37
C SER A 193 51.54 -6.88 5.82
N SER A 194 51.29 -8.19 5.68
CA SER A 194 49.92 -8.67 5.57
C SER A 194 49.21 -8.39 6.89
N GLY A 195 48.23 -7.47 6.87
CA GLY A 195 47.44 -7.14 8.06
C GLY A 195 46.81 -8.39 8.71
N SER A 196 46.44 -8.28 9.99
CA SER A 196 45.83 -9.40 10.70
C SER A 196 44.48 -9.79 10.07
N LEU A 197 44.09 -11.07 10.22
CA LEU A 197 42.78 -11.55 9.75
C LEU A 197 41.63 -10.76 10.38
N LEU A 198 41.76 -10.35 11.65
CA LEU A 198 40.80 -9.46 12.31
C LEU A 198 40.72 -8.09 11.63
N ALA A 199 41.87 -7.47 11.32
CA ALA A 199 41.91 -6.18 10.63
C ALA A 199 41.30 -6.28 9.22
N ALA A 200 41.57 -7.38 8.52
CA ALA A 200 40.97 -7.70 7.22
C ALA A 200 39.43 -7.81 7.31
N ILE A 201 38.89 -8.54 8.28
CA ILE A 201 37.43 -8.65 8.50
C ILE A 201 36.83 -7.29 8.84
N LEU A 202 37.44 -6.53 9.76
CA LEU A 202 36.97 -5.21 10.17
C LEU A 202 36.93 -4.23 8.98
N GLN A 203 37.91 -4.31 8.08
CA GLN A 203 37.96 -3.47 6.90
C GLN A 203 36.86 -3.83 5.88
N ILE A 204 36.58 -5.12 5.69
CA ILE A 204 35.44 -5.56 4.86
C ILE A 204 34.11 -5.13 5.49
N ALA A 205 33.93 -5.37 6.78
CA ALA A 205 32.72 -4.99 7.51
C ALA A 205 32.50 -3.47 7.45
N GLY A 206 33.57 -2.69 7.63
CA GLY A 206 33.55 -1.23 7.46
C GLY A 206 33.16 -0.82 6.03
N GLY A 207 33.71 -1.48 5.01
CA GLY A 207 33.34 -1.25 3.61
C GLY A 207 31.87 -1.53 3.32
N VAL A 208 31.34 -2.66 3.81
CA VAL A 208 29.92 -3.02 3.70
C VAL A 208 29.03 -1.99 4.41
N LEU A 209 29.41 -1.59 5.62
CA LEU A 209 28.66 -0.58 6.37
C LEU A 209 28.62 0.76 5.63
N ILE A 210 29.78 1.23 5.13
CA ILE A 210 29.87 2.45 4.33
C ILE A 210 29.01 2.33 3.07
N PHE A 211 29.06 1.20 2.36
CA PHE A 211 28.24 0.97 1.18
C PHE A 211 26.74 1.08 1.48
N VAL A 212 26.28 0.44 2.56
CA VAL A 212 24.86 0.54 2.98
C VAL A 212 24.50 1.99 3.29
N VAL A 213 25.33 2.73 4.02
CA VAL A 213 25.09 4.15 4.32
C VAL A 213 25.01 4.97 3.04
N VAL A 214 25.97 4.81 2.13
CA VAL A 214 26.05 5.55 0.86
C VAL A 214 24.83 5.28 -0.01
N VAL A 215 24.41 4.02 -0.15
CA VAL A 215 23.21 3.65 -0.94
C VAL A 215 21.95 4.30 -0.36
N ASN A 216 21.79 4.31 0.97
CA ASN A 216 20.64 4.94 1.60
C ASN A 216 20.66 6.46 1.46
N VAL A 217 21.82 7.10 1.65
CA VAL A 217 21.98 8.56 1.45
C VAL A 217 21.70 8.93 -0.01
N PHE A 218 22.25 8.17 -0.96
CA PHE A 218 22.03 8.39 -2.38
C PHE A 218 20.55 8.21 -2.76
N ALA A 219 19.88 7.17 -2.25
CA ALA A 219 18.45 6.96 -2.49
C ALA A 219 17.60 8.13 -1.97
N LEU A 220 17.93 8.67 -0.80
CA LEU A 220 17.26 9.85 -0.24
C LEU A 220 17.47 11.11 -1.10
N VAL A 221 18.73 11.38 -1.48
CA VAL A 221 19.08 12.53 -2.32
C VAL A 221 18.38 12.41 -3.69
N TRP A 222 18.47 11.25 -4.32
CA TRP A 222 17.84 10.97 -5.60
C TRP A 222 16.32 11.08 -5.52
N GLY A 223 15.72 10.47 -4.51
CA GLY A 223 14.28 10.48 -4.27
C GLY A 223 13.70 11.87 -4.07
N LEU A 224 14.42 12.72 -3.33
CA LEU A 224 14.01 14.09 -3.04
C LEU A 224 14.23 15.05 -4.22
N LEU A 225 15.38 14.97 -4.89
CA LEU A 225 15.75 15.92 -5.97
C LEU A 225 15.21 15.52 -7.35
N ILE A 226 15.18 14.22 -7.65
CA ILE A 226 15.03 13.70 -9.01
C ILE A 226 13.81 12.77 -9.13
N GLY A 227 13.51 11.99 -8.09
CA GLY A 227 12.45 10.96 -8.09
C GLY A 227 11.10 11.49 -8.55
N GLY A 228 10.67 12.64 -8.01
CA GLY A 228 9.40 13.26 -8.40
C GLY A 228 9.31 13.75 -9.85
N TYR A 229 10.45 14.01 -10.50
CA TYR A 229 10.52 14.40 -11.92
C TYR A 229 10.60 13.18 -12.84
N VAL A 230 11.38 12.17 -12.43
CA VAL A 230 11.53 10.92 -13.18
C VAL A 230 10.23 10.12 -13.19
N GLU A 231 9.48 10.06 -12.09
CA GLU A 231 8.20 9.35 -12.06
C GLU A 231 7.18 10.00 -13.01
N ARG A 232 7.13 11.33 -13.03
CA ARG A 232 6.28 12.10 -13.95
C ARG A 232 6.71 11.90 -15.41
N ALA A 233 8.01 11.92 -15.68
CA ALA A 233 8.55 11.66 -17.02
C ALA A 233 8.26 10.22 -17.46
N ARG A 234 8.45 9.24 -16.59
CA ARG A 234 8.18 7.82 -16.84
C ARG A 234 6.70 7.57 -17.10
N LEU A 235 5.80 8.14 -16.30
CA LEU A 235 4.35 8.05 -16.52
C LEU A 235 3.93 8.72 -17.84
N THR A 236 4.60 9.80 -18.24
CA THR A 236 4.35 10.48 -19.52
C THR A 236 4.85 9.65 -20.70
N ILE A 237 6.03 9.05 -20.58
CA ILE A 237 6.62 8.17 -21.60
C ILE A 237 5.84 6.86 -21.72
N LYS A 238 5.46 6.23 -20.59
CA LYS A 238 4.61 5.02 -20.57
C LYS A 238 3.28 5.28 -21.27
N ARG A 239 2.61 6.40 -20.96
CA ARG A 239 1.36 6.81 -21.64
C ARG A 239 1.53 7.02 -23.14
N ARG A 240 2.71 7.48 -23.59
CA ARG A 240 2.99 7.68 -25.03
C ARG A 240 3.39 6.40 -25.76
N MET A 241 4.07 5.48 -25.10
CA MET A 241 4.63 4.28 -25.76
C MET A 241 3.72 3.06 -25.72
N VAL A 242 3.00 2.83 -24.61
CA VAL A 242 2.29 1.55 -24.40
C VAL A 242 0.79 1.66 -24.70
N GLY A 243 0.27 2.88 -24.88
CA GLY A 243 -1.18 3.10 -24.86
C GLY A 243 -1.76 2.82 -23.47
N GLU A 244 -2.96 3.34 -23.20
CA GLU A 244 -3.60 3.15 -21.91
C GLU A 244 -4.12 1.71 -21.80
N SER A 245 -3.49 0.90 -20.94
CA SER A 245 -3.94 -0.46 -20.64
C SER A 245 -5.35 -0.45 -20.07
N ASP A 246 -6.16 -1.46 -20.38
CA ASP A 246 -7.53 -1.55 -19.85
C ASP A 246 -7.56 -1.64 -18.32
N ASP A 247 -6.49 -2.10 -17.68
CA ASP A 247 -6.34 -2.06 -16.22
C ASP A 247 -6.12 -0.62 -15.70
N ASP A 248 -5.39 0.21 -16.45
CA ASP A 248 -5.18 1.63 -16.12
C ASP A 248 -6.51 2.42 -16.27
N LYS A 249 -7.38 2.03 -17.22
CA LYS A 249 -8.74 2.60 -17.35
C LYS A 249 -9.63 2.22 -16.17
N ARG A 250 -9.67 0.94 -15.80
CA ARG A 250 -10.43 0.44 -14.63
C ARG A 250 -9.96 1.09 -13.33
N ALA A 251 -8.64 1.28 -13.17
CA ALA A 251 -8.08 1.98 -12.00
C ALA A 251 -8.45 3.47 -11.97
N ARG A 252 -8.57 4.12 -13.13
CA ARG A 252 -9.08 5.50 -13.22
C ARG A 252 -10.56 5.59 -12.90
N GLU A 253 -11.38 4.71 -13.47
CA GLU A 253 -12.83 4.67 -13.23
C GLU A 253 -13.15 4.44 -11.75
N THR A 254 -12.40 3.54 -11.09
CA THR A 254 -12.53 3.29 -9.64
C THR A 254 -12.12 4.51 -8.81
N MET A 255 -10.97 5.15 -9.13
CA MET A 255 -10.54 6.37 -8.43
C MET A 255 -11.47 7.56 -8.67
N GLU A 256 -12.01 7.73 -9.87
CA GLU A 256 -12.98 8.78 -10.18
C GLU A 256 -14.33 8.52 -9.51
N GLY A 257 -14.76 7.26 -9.44
CA GLY A 257 -15.92 6.83 -8.65
C GLY A 257 -15.77 7.17 -7.17
N GLU A 258 -14.62 6.89 -6.56
CA GLU A 258 -14.35 7.26 -5.16
C GLU A 258 -14.26 8.76 -4.93
N ARG A 259 -13.68 9.53 -5.86
CA ARG A 259 -13.65 11.00 -5.76
C ARG A 259 -15.04 11.59 -5.86
N ARG A 260 -15.83 11.18 -6.85
CA ARG A 260 -17.24 11.59 -6.96
C ARG A 260 -18.01 11.24 -5.70
N ARG A 261 -17.82 10.04 -5.13
CA ARG A 261 -18.43 9.64 -3.84
C ARG A 261 -18.06 10.56 -2.68
N ARG A 262 -16.78 10.95 -2.55
CA ARG A 262 -16.36 11.91 -1.52
C ARG A 262 -16.93 13.30 -1.73
N ASP A 263 -16.97 13.76 -2.98
CA ASP A 263 -17.46 15.11 -3.30
C ASP A 263 -18.98 15.20 -3.11
N ILE A 264 -19.72 14.15 -3.48
CA ILE A 264 -21.15 14.00 -3.21
C ILE A 264 -21.40 13.96 -1.69
N ALA A 265 -20.66 13.14 -0.93
CA ALA A 265 -20.78 13.09 0.53
C ALA A 265 -20.46 14.44 1.21
N LYS A 266 -19.51 15.21 0.67
CA LYS A 266 -19.19 16.57 1.17
C LYS A 266 -20.30 17.57 0.83
N GLN A 267 -20.80 17.58 -0.40
CA GLN A 267 -21.91 18.44 -0.79
C GLN A 267 -23.18 18.11 0.01
N MET A 268 -23.37 16.85 0.40
CA MET A 268 -24.48 16.42 1.26
C MET A 268 -24.33 16.89 2.71
N LEU A 269 -23.10 16.96 3.25
CA LEU A 269 -22.87 17.59 4.54
C LEU A 269 -23.20 19.09 4.52
N GLU A 270 -22.96 19.76 3.39
CA GLU A 270 -23.12 21.21 3.23
C GLU A 270 -24.58 21.63 2.88
N THR A 271 -25.37 20.74 2.29
CA THR A 271 -26.76 21.05 1.89
C THR A 271 -27.71 20.86 3.09
N THR A 272 -27.81 21.89 3.94
CA THR A 272 -28.89 22.00 4.94
C THR A 272 -30.09 22.68 4.28
N THR A 273 -31.25 22.01 4.28
CA THR A 273 -32.50 22.54 3.70
C THR A 273 -33.20 23.49 4.67
N ASP A 274 -34.02 24.43 4.20
CA ASP A 274 -34.76 25.38 5.06
C ASP A 274 -35.68 24.71 6.09
N SER A 275 -36.19 23.50 5.80
CA SER A 275 -36.97 22.68 6.73
C SER A 275 -36.17 22.21 7.96
N ASP A 276 -34.85 22.11 7.82
CA ASP A 276 -33.95 21.61 8.86
C ASP A 276 -33.62 22.73 9.88
N ARG A 277 -33.81 24.02 9.51
CA ARG A 277 -33.64 25.16 10.42
C ARG A 277 -34.67 25.18 11.56
N ALA A 278 -35.86 24.63 11.35
CA ALA A 278 -36.92 24.58 12.36
C ALA A 278 -36.65 23.56 13.48
N LEU A 279 -35.91 22.49 13.17
CA LEU A 279 -35.56 21.40 14.10
C LEU A 279 -34.23 21.65 14.83
N GLY A 280 -33.49 22.69 14.44
CA GLY A 280 -32.17 23.01 15.00
C GLY A 280 -31.04 22.19 14.37
N THR A 281 -29.87 22.19 15.02
CA THR A 281 -28.70 21.44 14.55
C THR A 281 -28.93 19.93 14.74
N PRO A 282 -28.79 19.10 13.69
CA PRO A 282 -28.93 17.65 13.83
C PRO A 282 -27.81 17.09 14.71
N LEU A 283 -28.18 16.16 15.61
CA LEU A 283 -27.25 15.37 16.42
C LEU A 283 -26.45 14.39 15.56
N VAL A 284 -27.10 13.80 14.56
CA VAL A 284 -26.48 12.91 13.57
C VAL A 284 -26.73 13.49 12.18
N ASN A 285 -25.69 13.58 11.35
CA ASN A 285 -25.81 13.85 9.92
C ASN A 285 -24.77 12.99 9.19
N LYS A 286 -25.20 11.85 8.65
CA LYS A 286 -24.32 10.85 8.02
C LYS A 286 -24.93 10.31 6.72
N PRO A 287 -24.12 10.11 5.67
CA PRO A 287 -24.54 9.37 4.50
C PRO A 287 -24.48 7.86 4.76
N SER A 288 -25.51 7.14 4.32
CA SER A 288 -25.60 5.68 4.27
C SER A 288 -25.60 5.24 2.80
N ILE A 289 -24.60 4.44 2.40
CA ILE A 289 -24.29 4.20 0.98
C ILE A 289 -24.39 2.71 0.65
N TYR A 290 -25.31 2.38 -0.26
CA TYR A 290 -25.45 1.06 -0.85
C TYR A 290 -24.78 0.99 -2.23
N PHE A 291 -24.13 -0.13 -2.52
CA PHE A 291 -23.75 -0.55 -3.87
C PHE A 291 -23.78 -2.07 -3.98
N LYS A 292 -24.05 -2.58 -5.19
CA LYS A 292 -24.12 -4.02 -5.46
C LYS A 292 -22.85 -4.74 -4.99
N GLY A 293 -23.01 -5.82 -4.22
CA GLY A 293 -21.91 -6.62 -3.66
C GLY A 293 -21.43 -6.20 -2.26
N ARG A 294 -21.93 -5.09 -1.69
CA ARG A 294 -21.69 -4.73 -0.28
C ARG A 294 -22.78 -5.28 0.62
N ALA A 295 -22.41 -5.87 1.76
CA ALA A 295 -23.34 -6.11 2.86
C ALA A 295 -23.81 -4.75 3.44
N TYR A 296 -25.11 -4.48 3.37
CA TYR A 296 -25.70 -3.19 3.70
C TYR A 296 -26.54 -3.28 4.98
N ASP A 297 -25.92 -2.85 6.08
CA ASP A 297 -26.46 -2.80 7.44
C ASP A 297 -25.74 -1.66 8.19
N ASP A 298 -26.13 -0.42 7.87
CA ASP A 298 -25.50 0.77 8.43
C ASP A 298 -26.26 1.22 9.68
N SER A 299 -25.54 1.44 10.79
CA SER A 299 -26.09 1.88 12.07
C SER A 299 -25.33 3.07 12.64
N PHE A 300 -26.07 4.01 13.22
CA PHE A 300 -25.58 5.28 13.73
C PHE A 300 -26.16 5.55 15.11
N ALA A 301 -25.29 5.66 16.12
CA ALA A 301 -25.69 6.07 17.46
C ALA A 301 -26.10 7.56 17.47
N ILE A 302 -27.20 7.85 18.17
CA ILE A 302 -27.69 9.20 18.42
C ILE A 302 -27.29 9.55 19.85
N GLU A 303 -26.34 10.47 19.98
CA GLU A 303 -25.78 10.94 21.25
C GLU A 303 -25.98 12.46 21.37
N ASP A 304 -26.13 12.95 22.60
CA ASP A 304 -26.17 14.40 22.87
C ASP A 304 -24.76 15.01 22.98
N ALA A 305 -24.69 16.31 23.33
CA ALA A 305 -23.43 17.03 23.47
C ALA A 305 -22.53 16.52 24.62
N ASP A 306 -23.08 15.77 25.57
CA ASP A 306 -22.38 15.18 26.72
C ASP A 306 -22.03 13.69 26.49
N ASP A 307 -22.10 13.22 25.24
CA ASP A 307 -21.94 11.81 24.83
C ASP A 307 -22.96 10.87 25.51
N MET A 308 -24.14 11.37 25.90
CA MET A 308 -25.20 10.54 26.45
C MET A 308 -26.02 9.91 25.32
N PHE A 309 -26.11 8.57 25.35
CA PHE A 309 -26.87 7.81 24.36
C PHE A 309 -28.37 8.10 24.47
N LEU A 310 -28.98 8.59 23.39
CA LEU A 310 -30.41 8.87 23.27
C LEU A 310 -31.15 7.81 22.43
N GLY A 311 -30.46 7.15 21.50
CA GLY A 311 -31.06 6.15 20.62
C GLY A 311 -30.11 5.72 19.52
N GLU A 312 -30.62 4.94 18.57
CA GLU A 312 -29.87 4.46 17.42
C GLU A 312 -30.75 4.49 16.18
N THR A 313 -30.17 4.84 15.03
CA THR A 313 -30.86 4.79 13.74
C THR A 313 -29.98 4.16 12.69
N GLY A 314 -30.59 3.49 11.72
CA GLY A 314 -29.85 2.80 10.69
C GLY A 314 -30.67 2.53 9.44
N ALA A 315 -30.00 1.94 8.45
CA ALA A 315 -30.61 1.50 7.22
C ALA A 315 -30.10 0.11 6.83
N THR A 316 -31.03 -0.77 6.46
CA THR A 316 -30.76 -2.17 6.09
C THR A 316 -31.54 -2.57 4.85
N VAL A 317 -31.15 -3.69 4.24
CA VAL A 317 -31.92 -4.26 3.13
C VAL A 317 -33.21 -4.88 3.65
N ALA A 318 -34.36 -4.33 3.24
CA ALA A 318 -35.67 -4.90 3.57
C ALA A 318 -36.00 -6.07 2.64
N ARG A 319 -35.71 -5.92 1.34
CA ARG A 319 -35.98 -6.93 0.32
C ARG A 319 -35.03 -6.85 -0.86
N SER A 320 -34.63 -8.02 -1.34
CA SER A 320 -33.90 -8.19 -2.61
C SER A 320 -34.79 -8.87 -3.65
N ILE A 321 -34.48 -8.68 -4.94
CA ILE A 321 -35.14 -9.34 -6.07
C ILE A 321 -34.14 -10.22 -6.83
N GLY A 322 -34.65 -11.17 -7.63
CA GLY A 322 -33.82 -12.03 -8.47
C GLY A 322 -33.09 -13.12 -7.68
N ASP A 323 -31.78 -13.18 -7.82
CA ASP A 323 -30.88 -14.11 -7.13
C ASP A 323 -30.61 -13.72 -5.66
N GLY A 324 -31.25 -12.65 -5.18
CA GLY A 324 -31.11 -12.14 -3.82
C GLY A 324 -30.01 -11.10 -3.64
N GLN A 325 -29.25 -10.78 -4.69
CA GLN A 325 -28.18 -9.78 -4.63
C GLN A 325 -28.65 -8.36 -5.01
N ASP A 326 -29.77 -8.25 -5.71
CA ASP A 326 -30.25 -6.97 -6.23
C ASP A 326 -31.23 -6.29 -5.26
N LEU A 327 -30.84 -5.10 -4.79
CA LEU A 327 -31.61 -4.32 -3.83
C LEU A 327 -32.94 -3.84 -4.42
N SER A 328 -34.05 -4.25 -3.80
CA SER A 328 -35.40 -3.83 -4.19
C SER A 328 -36.07 -2.92 -3.18
N ALA A 329 -35.81 -3.12 -1.88
CA ALA A 329 -36.33 -2.27 -0.81
C ALA A 329 -35.31 -2.09 0.32
N VAL A 330 -35.28 -0.90 0.90
CA VAL A 330 -34.45 -0.50 2.04
C VAL A 330 -35.35 -0.11 3.20
N GLU A 331 -35.03 -0.63 4.37
CA GLU A 331 -35.66 -0.28 5.63
C GLU A 331 -34.78 0.73 6.35
N VAL A 332 -35.39 1.82 6.82
CA VAL A 332 -34.79 2.78 7.75
C VAL A 332 -35.49 2.62 9.08
N TRP A 333 -34.70 2.38 10.12
CA TRP A 333 -35.21 2.10 11.45
C TRP A 333 -34.71 3.13 12.47
N LEU A 334 -35.52 3.35 13.52
CA LEU A 334 -35.22 4.20 14.66
C LEU A 334 -35.55 3.45 15.96
N PHE A 335 -34.54 3.33 16.81
CA PHE A 335 -34.63 2.87 18.18
C PHE A 335 -34.45 4.06 19.13
N ASP A 336 -35.42 4.27 20.02
CA ASP A 336 -35.38 5.30 21.06
C ASP A 336 -35.02 4.65 22.40
N LYS A 337 -34.06 5.21 23.13
CA LYS A 337 -33.66 4.68 24.44
C LYS A 337 -34.83 4.68 25.42
N ASP A 338 -35.75 5.64 25.33
CA ASP A 338 -36.84 5.75 26.30
C ASP A 338 -38.08 4.91 25.89
N ASP A 339 -38.08 4.34 24.67
CA ASP A 339 -39.04 3.33 24.19
C ASP A 339 -38.34 2.01 23.83
N PHE A 340 -38.10 1.17 24.84
CA PHE A 340 -37.49 -0.15 24.64
C PHE A 340 -38.41 -1.20 23.99
N VAL A 341 -39.69 -0.87 23.77
CA VAL A 341 -40.69 -1.86 23.32
C VAL A 341 -40.80 -1.89 21.80
N LYS A 342 -40.54 -0.78 21.12
CA LYS A 342 -40.77 -0.65 19.68
C LYS A 342 -39.58 -0.02 18.96
N THR A 343 -39.25 -0.60 17.81
CA THR A 343 -38.41 0.03 16.80
C THR A 343 -39.31 0.53 15.69
N LEU A 344 -39.24 1.82 15.38
CA LEU A 344 -40.02 2.41 14.31
C LEU A 344 -39.32 2.17 12.98
N THR A 345 -40.06 1.64 12.00
CA THR A 345 -39.54 1.30 10.68
C THR A 345 -40.28 2.05 9.58
N LYS A 346 -39.53 2.63 8.63
CA LYS A 346 -40.02 3.16 7.35
C LYS A 346 -39.28 2.49 6.21
N ILE A 347 -39.94 2.34 5.07
CA ILE A 347 -39.39 1.59 3.93
C ILE A 347 -39.38 2.46 2.67
N PHE A 348 -38.23 2.45 1.98
CA PHE A 348 -38.10 2.89 0.60
C PHE A 348 -38.10 1.66 -0.32
N VAL A 349 -39.02 1.58 -1.26
CA VAL A 349 -39.16 0.42 -2.15
C VAL A 349 -39.07 0.85 -3.61
N SER A 350 -38.51 0.00 -4.48
CA SER A 350 -38.48 0.23 -5.92
C SER A 350 -39.90 0.44 -6.48
N GLU A 351 -39.99 1.11 -7.62
CA GLU A 351 -41.29 1.37 -8.26
C GLU A 351 -42.00 0.07 -8.65
N HIS A 352 -41.27 -0.94 -9.11
CA HIS A 352 -41.84 -2.26 -9.35
C HIS A 352 -42.31 -2.91 -8.04
N GLY A 353 -41.47 -2.91 -7.00
CA GLY A 353 -41.82 -3.52 -5.71
C GLY A 353 -43.01 -2.86 -5.02
N TYR A 354 -43.21 -1.55 -5.23
CA TYR A 354 -44.36 -0.81 -4.74
C TYR A 354 -45.68 -1.26 -5.38
N ASN A 355 -45.63 -1.61 -6.67
CA ASN A 355 -46.80 -1.99 -7.46
C ASN A 355 -47.07 -3.51 -7.50
N ASP A 356 -46.11 -4.33 -7.07
CA ASP A 356 -46.27 -5.78 -6.96
C ASP A 356 -47.03 -6.16 -5.67
N PRO A 357 -48.23 -6.76 -5.76
CA PRO A 357 -49.03 -7.12 -4.59
C PRO A 357 -48.32 -8.06 -3.61
N ALA A 358 -47.46 -8.97 -4.11
CA ALA A 358 -46.75 -9.92 -3.26
C ALA A 358 -45.67 -9.23 -2.43
N THR A 359 -44.83 -8.42 -3.07
CA THR A 359 -43.82 -7.60 -2.39
C THR A 359 -44.48 -6.60 -1.44
N ARG A 360 -45.57 -5.96 -1.87
CA ARG A 360 -46.30 -5.00 -1.05
C ARG A 360 -46.81 -5.64 0.23
N SER A 361 -47.50 -6.77 0.15
CA SER A 361 -48.05 -7.45 1.33
C SER A 361 -46.97 -7.88 2.34
N ASP A 362 -45.77 -8.26 1.88
CA ASP A 362 -44.63 -8.58 2.76
C ASP A 362 -44.12 -7.33 3.49
N LEU A 363 -43.94 -6.22 2.77
CA LEU A 363 -43.47 -4.96 3.35
C LEU A 363 -44.49 -4.33 4.32
N GLU A 364 -45.79 -4.52 4.09
CA GLU A 364 -46.86 -4.02 4.97
C GLU A 364 -46.83 -4.65 6.37
N ASN A 365 -46.31 -5.88 6.51
CA ASN A 365 -46.17 -6.52 7.81
C ASN A 365 -44.98 -5.99 8.65
N ARG A 366 -44.11 -5.17 8.05
CA ARG A 366 -42.89 -4.64 8.70
C ARG A 366 -43.01 -3.20 9.16
N VAL A 367 -44.08 -2.51 8.78
CA VAL A 367 -44.31 -1.10 9.10
C VAL A 367 -45.60 -0.96 9.92
N ASP A 368 -45.65 0.06 10.78
CA ASP A 368 -46.84 0.31 11.60
C ASP A 368 -48.00 0.87 10.75
N ASN A 369 -47.71 1.79 9.83
CA ASN A 369 -48.72 2.41 8.97
C ASN A 369 -48.41 2.18 7.47
N PRO A 370 -48.92 1.10 6.85
CA PRO A 370 -48.55 0.74 5.48
C PRO A 370 -48.86 1.82 4.43
N GLN A 371 -49.83 2.68 4.67
CA GLN A 371 -50.20 3.75 3.74
C GLN A 371 -49.19 4.90 3.70
N THR A 372 -48.53 5.21 4.83
CA THR A 372 -47.62 6.36 4.95
C THR A 372 -46.16 5.93 5.01
N ASP A 373 -45.89 4.71 5.43
CA ASP A 373 -44.55 4.29 5.86
C ASP A 373 -43.76 3.59 4.76
N ILE A 374 -44.39 3.37 3.61
CA ILE A 374 -43.77 2.78 2.42
C ILE A 374 -43.83 3.82 1.31
N VAL A 375 -42.68 4.29 0.82
CA VAL A 375 -42.56 5.28 -0.25
C VAL A 375 -41.69 4.73 -1.38
N VAL A 376 -41.97 5.17 -2.61
CA VAL A 376 -41.16 4.81 -3.77
C VAL A 376 -39.78 5.43 -3.67
N LEU A 377 -38.76 4.60 -3.78
CA LEU A 377 -37.35 4.97 -3.79
C LEU A 377 -37.03 5.73 -5.09
N ARG A 378 -36.89 7.04 -4.98
CA ARG A 378 -36.43 7.93 -6.04
C ARG A 378 -35.53 9.02 -5.45
N ALA A 379 -34.59 9.53 -6.23
CA ALA A 379 -33.79 10.68 -5.81
C ALA A 379 -34.70 11.84 -5.38
N GLY A 380 -34.44 12.39 -4.19
CA GLY A 380 -35.24 13.42 -3.54
C GLY A 380 -36.38 12.91 -2.65
N ALA A 381 -36.73 11.62 -2.66
CA ALA A 381 -37.73 11.07 -1.76
C ALA A 381 -37.26 11.17 -0.30
N GLU A 382 -38.16 11.42 0.63
CA GLU A 382 -37.85 11.55 2.05
C GLU A 382 -38.88 10.83 2.93
N HIS A 383 -38.40 10.36 4.08
CA HIS A 383 -39.19 9.79 5.16
C HIS A 383 -38.79 10.42 6.48
N ILE A 384 -39.78 10.69 7.32
CA ILE A 384 -39.57 11.14 8.70
C ILE A 384 -40.03 10.01 9.63
N VAL A 385 -39.10 9.52 10.44
CA VAL A 385 -39.33 8.57 11.52
C VAL A 385 -39.35 9.36 12.82
N GLU A 386 -40.49 9.38 13.51
CA GLU A 386 -40.67 10.18 14.71
C GLU A 386 -41.07 9.29 15.88
N SER A 387 -40.26 9.32 16.94
CA SER A 387 -40.58 8.75 18.24
C SER A 387 -41.06 9.85 19.21
N ASP A 388 -41.24 9.50 20.48
CA ASP A 388 -41.61 10.46 21.51
C ASP A 388 -40.51 11.52 21.73
N ASN A 389 -39.23 11.13 21.65
CA ASN A 389 -38.10 12.00 21.96
C ASN A 389 -37.17 12.29 20.77
N LEU A 390 -37.27 11.55 19.67
CA LEU A 390 -36.35 11.65 18.53
C LEU A 390 -37.11 11.82 17.21
N ILE A 391 -36.51 12.59 16.31
CA ILE A 391 -36.96 12.77 14.93
C ILE A 391 -35.79 12.39 14.04
N VAL A 392 -35.98 11.41 13.16
CA VAL A 392 -35.03 11.03 12.11
C VAL A 392 -35.61 11.33 10.75
N LYS A 393 -34.85 12.04 9.93
CA LYS A 393 -35.17 12.28 8.52
C LYS A 393 -34.19 11.46 7.67
N ALA A 394 -34.74 10.59 6.83
CA ALA A 394 -33.99 9.88 5.81
C ALA A 394 -34.37 10.43 4.44
N LYS A 395 -33.40 10.94 3.69
CA LYS A 395 -33.59 11.49 2.35
C LYS A 395 -32.78 10.70 1.33
N VAL A 396 -33.42 10.21 0.29
CA VAL A 396 -32.76 9.60 -0.86
C VAL A 396 -32.05 10.71 -1.62
N ALA A 397 -30.73 10.69 -1.56
CA ALA A 397 -29.92 11.76 -2.11
C ALA A 397 -29.53 11.46 -3.56
N ASP A 398 -29.23 10.19 -3.85
CA ASP A 398 -29.06 9.68 -5.21
C ASP A 398 -29.44 8.19 -5.26
N ALA A 399 -29.92 7.73 -6.41
CA ALA A 399 -30.29 6.34 -6.65
C ALA A 399 -30.10 6.01 -8.13
N THR A 400 -29.19 5.07 -8.42
CA THR A 400 -28.93 4.58 -9.77
C THR A 400 -29.72 3.27 -9.98
N PRO A 401 -30.75 3.26 -10.85
CA PRO A 401 -31.47 2.04 -11.20
C PRO A 401 -30.52 1.01 -11.82
N GLY A 402 -30.72 -0.27 -11.51
CA GLY A 402 -29.95 -1.33 -12.14
C GLY A 402 -30.38 -1.58 -13.58
N THR A 403 -29.44 -2.07 -14.41
CA THR A 403 -29.63 -2.27 -15.84
C THR A 403 -29.75 -3.73 -16.24
N ASP A 404 -29.94 -4.65 -15.29
CA ASP A 404 -30.02 -6.08 -15.60
C ASP A 404 -31.26 -6.40 -16.46
N PRO A 405 -31.08 -6.86 -17.72
CA PRO A 405 -32.20 -7.16 -18.61
C PRO A 405 -33.01 -8.41 -18.19
N ALA A 406 -32.49 -9.23 -17.27
CA ALA A 406 -33.20 -10.39 -16.73
C ALA A 406 -34.25 -10.03 -15.68
N LEU A 407 -34.18 -8.82 -15.11
CA LEU A 407 -35.10 -8.32 -14.09
C LEU A 407 -36.09 -7.30 -14.67
N PRO A 408 -37.29 -7.17 -14.08
CA PRO A 408 -38.24 -6.14 -14.53
C PRO A 408 -37.63 -4.73 -14.44
N PRO A 409 -37.97 -3.80 -15.36
CA PRO A 409 -37.53 -2.42 -15.26
C PRO A 409 -37.92 -1.76 -13.92
N ASN A 410 -37.08 -0.85 -13.42
CA ASN A 410 -37.29 -0.13 -12.14
C ASN A 410 -37.54 -1.03 -10.92
N SER A 411 -36.98 -2.25 -10.93
CA SER A 411 -37.15 -3.23 -9.85
C SER A 411 -36.03 -3.25 -8.83
N HIS A 412 -34.83 -2.85 -9.24
CA HIS A 412 -33.63 -2.90 -8.42
C HIS A 412 -32.71 -1.70 -8.67
N PHE A 413 -31.76 -1.51 -7.75
CA PHE A 413 -30.77 -0.44 -7.79
C PHE A 413 -29.35 -1.02 -7.76
N GLU A 414 -28.45 -0.44 -8.55
CA GLU A 414 -27.03 -0.78 -8.53
C GLU A 414 -26.29 -0.02 -7.42
N SER A 415 -26.69 1.24 -7.18
CA SER A 415 -26.19 2.04 -6.07
C SER A 415 -27.26 3.03 -5.57
N MET A 416 -27.19 3.36 -4.28
CA MET A 416 -28.09 4.31 -3.63
C MET A 416 -27.35 5.01 -2.49
N THR A 417 -27.60 6.30 -2.31
CA THR A 417 -27.12 7.07 -1.15
C THR A 417 -28.31 7.67 -0.40
N LEU A 418 -28.45 7.31 0.87
CA LEU A 418 -29.37 7.93 1.83
C LEU A 418 -28.62 8.94 2.69
N GLN A 419 -29.20 10.10 2.91
CA GLN A 419 -28.77 11.03 3.95
C GLN A 419 -29.65 10.82 5.18
N ILE A 420 -29.04 10.44 6.31
CA ILE A 420 -29.74 10.25 7.58
C ILE A 420 -29.37 11.40 8.51
N GLN A 421 -30.40 12.10 8.98
CA GLN A 421 -30.29 13.19 9.93
C GLN A 421 -31.18 12.91 11.14
N ALA A 422 -30.66 13.12 12.36
CA ALA A 422 -31.41 12.89 13.59
C ALA A 422 -31.41 14.14 14.49
N TRP A 423 -32.54 14.42 15.13
CA TRP A 423 -32.74 15.49 16.10
C TRP A 423 -33.42 14.97 17.35
N GLN A 424 -33.19 15.64 18.48
CA GLN A 424 -33.98 15.44 19.68
C GLN A 424 -35.20 16.37 19.66
N LYS A 425 -36.38 15.80 19.86
CA LYS A 425 -37.63 16.53 19.99
C LYS A 425 -37.58 17.28 21.33
N GLN A 426 -37.46 18.61 21.29
CA GLN A 426 -37.42 19.41 22.51
C GLN A 426 -38.71 19.23 23.31
N ALA A 427 -38.62 18.50 24.43
CA ALA A 427 -39.63 18.54 25.49
C ALA A 427 -39.56 19.93 26.15
N GLY A 428 -40.34 20.88 25.63
CA GLY A 428 -40.54 22.19 26.24
C GLY A 428 -39.29 23.07 26.26
N ALA A 429 -39.12 23.88 25.21
CA ALA A 429 -38.34 25.09 25.29
C ALA A 429 -38.91 26.00 26.40
N THR A 430 -38.44 25.82 27.63
CA THR A 430 -38.47 26.89 28.61
C THR A 430 -37.49 27.92 28.08
N PRO A 431 -37.93 29.13 27.68
CA PRO A 431 -37.00 30.14 27.20
C PRO A 431 -35.98 30.38 28.32
N ALA A 432 -34.71 30.10 28.01
CA ALA A 432 -33.60 30.35 28.90
C ALA A 432 -33.70 31.80 29.38
N SER A 433 -33.83 31.96 30.70
CA SER A 433 -33.80 33.27 31.33
C SER A 433 -32.48 33.95 30.98
N PRO A 434 -32.49 35.20 30.50
CA PRO A 434 -31.24 35.93 30.25
C PRO A 434 -30.49 36.14 31.57
N PRO A 435 -29.14 36.15 31.54
CA PRO A 435 -28.33 36.34 32.75
C PRO A 435 -28.60 37.72 33.38
N PRO A 436 -28.48 37.86 34.72
CA PRO A 436 -28.81 39.11 35.40
C PRO A 436 -27.81 40.19 35.01
N MET A 437 -28.25 41.16 34.20
CA MET A 437 -27.51 42.40 34.01
C MET A 437 -27.52 43.20 35.32
N GLY A 438 -26.34 43.44 35.86
CA GLY A 438 -26.14 44.36 36.98
C GLY A 438 -26.54 45.78 36.59
N ALA A 439 -27.37 46.40 37.41
CA ALA A 439 -27.65 47.82 37.35
C ALA A 439 -26.39 48.63 37.74
N PRO A 440 -26.17 49.79 37.11
CA PRO A 440 -26.07 50.99 37.94
C PRO A 440 -27.00 52.10 37.46
N ALA A 441 -27.37 52.92 38.44
CA ALA A 441 -28.36 53.97 38.39
C ALA A 441 -27.91 55.23 37.64
N GLY A 442 -28.89 55.97 37.11
CA GLY A 442 -28.85 57.43 37.06
C GLY A 442 -29.23 58.07 35.72
N GLY A 443 -30.38 58.75 35.70
CA GLY A 443 -30.70 59.81 34.72
C GLY A 443 -31.99 59.59 33.95
N LEU A 444 -33.02 60.38 34.28
CA LEU A 444 -34.30 60.47 33.56
C LEU A 444 -34.09 60.92 32.10
N PRO A 445 -34.76 60.32 31.11
CA PRO A 445 -34.96 60.92 29.80
C PRO A 445 -36.23 61.77 29.72
N ASP A 446 -36.04 62.91 29.08
CA ASP A 446 -37.00 63.93 28.69
C ASP A 446 -38.07 63.41 27.71
N VAL A 447 -39.28 63.96 27.85
CA VAL A 447 -40.49 63.59 27.11
C VAL A 447 -40.64 64.50 25.90
N SER A 448 -40.16 64.04 24.75
CA SER A 448 -40.52 64.63 23.46
C SER A 448 -40.50 63.56 22.38
N ASP A 449 -41.62 63.49 21.65
CA ASP A 449 -41.87 62.71 20.44
C ASP A 449 -42.47 61.31 20.63
N TYR A 450 -43.61 61.26 21.32
CA TYR A 450 -44.68 60.32 20.97
C TYR A 450 -45.48 60.89 19.79
N GLN A 451 -45.44 60.24 18.63
CA GLN A 451 -46.56 60.30 17.69
C GLN A 451 -46.89 58.92 17.12
N ILE A 452 -48.17 58.59 17.31
CA ILE A 452 -48.89 57.38 16.94
C ILE A 452 -49.29 57.46 15.46
N GLY A 453 -49.15 56.35 14.72
CA GLY A 453 -49.78 56.09 13.42
C GLY A 453 -50.00 54.59 13.25
N THR A 454 -51.17 54.08 13.62
CA THR A 454 -52.34 53.68 12.79
C THR A 454 -52.21 52.35 12.04
N LEU A 455 -53.12 51.43 12.38
CA LEU A 455 -53.46 50.16 11.74
C LEU A 455 -54.26 50.38 10.44
N SER A 456 -53.84 49.72 9.35
CA SER A 456 -54.54 49.33 8.09
C SER A 456 -53.41 49.04 7.08
N ASP A 457 -53.33 47.97 6.31
CA ASP A 457 -54.36 47.28 5.53
C ASP A 457 -53.82 45.88 5.09
N ALA A 458 -54.73 45.04 4.60
CA ALA A 458 -54.57 43.63 4.21
C ALA A 458 -53.50 43.33 3.11
N PRO A 459 -53.04 42.06 2.98
CA PRO A 459 -51.98 41.68 2.05
C PRO A 459 -52.45 41.63 0.59
N ALA A 460 -51.66 42.25 -0.31
CA ALA A 460 -51.85 42.19 -1.75
C ALA A 460 -51.37 40.84 -2.33
N SER A 461 -52.20 40.27 -3.19
CA SER A 461 -52.03 38.99 -3.89
C SER A 461 -50.79 38.92 -4.80
N PRO A 462 -50.20 37.73 -5.02
CA PRO A 462 -49.11 37.53 -5.97
C PRO A 462 -49.60 37.55 -7.44
N PRO A 463 -48.73 37.93 -8.41
CA PRO A 463 -49.08 38.01 -9.82
C PRO A 463 -49.34 36.63 -10.46
N PRO A 464 -50.21 36.53 -11.49
CA PRO A 464 -50.60 35.27 -12.11
C PRO A 464 -49.48 34.65 -12.99
N PRO A 465 -49.46 33.32 -13.13
CA PRO A 465 -48.50 32.61 -13.98
C PRO A 465 -48.74 32.85 -15.49
N PRO A 466 -47.70 32.74 -16.33
CA PRO A 466 -47.82 32.87 -17.78
C PRO A 466 -48.63 31.70 -18.41
N PRO A 467 -49.30 31.94 -19.55
CA PRO A 467 -50.19 30.96 -20.17
C PRO A 467 -49.46 29.75 -20.78
N PRO A 468 -50.11 28.57 -20.83
CA PRO A 468 -49.54 27.36 -21.42
C PRO A 468 -49.44 27.47 -22.96
N PRO A 469 -48.42 26.86 -23.59
CA PRO A 469 -48.39 26.72 -25.04
C PRO A 469 -49.50 25.79 -25.54
N PRO A 470 -50.05 26.01 -26.75
CA PRO A 470 -51.19 25.26 -27.27
C PRO A 470 -50.85 23.80 -27.56
N SER A 471 -51.72 22.92 -27.09
CA SER A 471 -51.84 21.53 -27.52
C SER A 471 -52.29 21.47 -28.99
N SER A 472 -51.36 21.19 -29.91
CA SER A 472 -51.72 20.79 -31.27
C SER A 472 -51.85 19.27 -31.33
N SER A 473 -53.09 18.79 -31.32
CA SER A 473 -53.48 17.56 -32.00
C SER A 473 -53.02 17.64 -33.46
N GLY A 474 -52.17 16.72 -33.89
CA GLY A 474 -51.64 16.72 -35.24
C GLY A 474 -50.71 15.54 -35.47
N GLN A 475 -51.31 14.38 -35.67
CA GLN A 475 -50.74 13.26 -36.42
C GLN A 475 -50.00 13.81 -37.64
N ARG A 476 -48.68 13.57 -37.76
CA ARG A 476 -47.92 13.90 -38.97
C ARG A 476 -47.20 12.67 -39.49
N ASP A 477 -47.49 12.43 -40.75
CA ASP A 477 -46.94 11.43 -41.65
C ASP A 477 -45.42 11.48 -41.75
N LEU A 478 -44.85 10.29 -41.89
CA LEU A 478 -43.46 10.04 -42.23
C LEU A 478 -43.28 10.20 -43.75
N SER A 479 -43.09 11.44 -44.21
CA SER A 479 -42.55 11.72 -45.53
C SER A 479 -42.04 13.15 -45.54
N GLU A 480 -40.89 13.37 -46.20
CA GLU A 480 -40.30 14.67 -46.52
C GLU A 480 -39.19 15.14 -45.56
N TYR A 481 -38.00 14.53 -45.73
CA TYR A 481 -36.74 15.19 -45.45
C TYR A 481 -36.21 15.78 -46.76
N GLU A 482 -36.40 17.08 -46.94
CA GLU A 482 -35.74 17.86 -47.99
C GLU A 482 -34.39 18.33 -47.42
N ILE A 483 -33.31 17.95 -48.12
CA ILE A 483 -31.92 18.21 -47.73
C ILE A 483 -31.49 19.52 -48.39
N ASP A 484 -31.14 20.52 -47.58
CA ASP A 484 -30.45 21.73 -48.06
C ASP A 484 -29.06 21.38 -48.67
N PRO A 485 -28.64 22.02 -49.77
CA PRO A 485 -27.44 21.64 -50.51
C PRO A 485 -26.13 22.05 -49.80
N LEU A 486 -25.17 21.11 -49.77
CA LEU A 486 -23.80 21.32 -49.30
C LEU A 486 -23.03 22.37 -50.16
N PRO A 487 -22.12 23.16 -49.55
CA PRO A 487 -21.23 24.07 -50.28
C PRO A 487 -20.16 23.30 -51.10
N PRO A 488 -19.66 23.90 -52.20
CA PRO A 488 -18.87 23.19 -53.22
C PRO A 488 -17.43 22.94 -52.76
N GLY A 489 -16.94 21.69 -52.83
CA GLY A 489 -15.52 21.43 -52.64
C GLY A 489 -15.02 20.01 -52.35
N MET A 490 -15.86 18.98 -52.22
CA MET A 490 -15.37 17.61 -51.95
C MET A 490 -16.12 16.56 -52.76
N SER A 491 -15.39 15.87 -53.63
CA SER A 491 -15.87 14.73 -54.43
C SER A 491 -16.12 13.51 -53.54
N PRO A 492 -17.22 12.75 -53.73
CA PRO A 492 -17.46 11.51 -52.99
C PRO A 492 -16.60 10.34 -53.52
N PRO A 493 -16.22 9.38 -52.65
CA PRO A 493 -15.46 8.18 -53.03
C PRO A 493 -16.32 7.15 -53.82
N PRO A 494 -15.70 6.26 -54.61
CA PRO A 494 -16.42 5.31 -55.47
C PRO A 494 -17.07 4.15 -54.67
N SER A 495 -18.28 3.78 -55.10
CA SER A 495 -19.10 2.71 -54.52
C SER A 495 -18.53 1.30 -54.73
N PRO A 496 -18.74 0.36 -53.78
CA PRO A 496 -18.41 -1.05 -53.97
C PRO A 496 -19.42 -1.79 -54.86
N PRO A 497 -19.01 -2.86 -55.58
CA PRO A 497 -19.88 -3.64 -56.46
C PRO A 497 -20.84 -4.59 -55.71
N PRO A 498 -21.97 -4.99 -56.32
CA PRO A 498 -23.00 -5.80 -55.68
C PRO A 498 -22.61 -7.28 -55.58
N MET A 499 -22.84 -7.90 -54.41
CA MET A 499 -22.67 -9.34 -54.21
C MET A 499 -23.82 -10.14 -54.83
N GLY A 500 -23.45 -11.11 -55.67
CA GLY A 500 -24.32 -12.13 -56.24
C GLY A 500 -24.46 -13.38 -55.37
N SER A 501 -25.53 -14.13 -55.68
CA SER A 501 -26.05 -15.36 -55.04
C SER A 501 -25.04 -16.52 -54.86
N PRO A 502 -25.34 -17.50 -53.98
CA PRO A 502 -24.37 -18.50 -53.54
C PRO A 502 -24.21 -19.61 -54.58
N GLY A 503 -22.97 -19.79 -55.03
CA GLY A 503 -22.53 -20.87 -55.92
C GLY A 503 -21.44 -21.71 -55.27
N THR A 504 -21.59 -23.01 -55.43
CA THR A 504 -20.77 -24.16 -55.05
C THR A 504 -19.25 -24.04 -55.33
N SER A 505 -18.44 -24.52 -54.37
CA SER A 505 -17.37 -25.53 -54.55
C SER A 505 -15.97 -25.20 -54.00
N THR A 506 -15.37 -26.27 -53.46
CA THR A 506 -13.95 -26.56 -53.20
C THR A 506 -13.31 -26.18 -51.85
N ARG A 507 -13.13 -27.24 -51.06
CA ARG A 507 -12.34 -27.42 -49.84
C ARG A 507 -10.84 -27.52 -50.17
N PRO A 508 -9.95 -26.78 -49.50
CA PRO A 508 -8.52 -27.08 -49.51
C PRO A 508 -8.14 -28.12 -48.45
N THR A 509 -7.12 -28.90 -48.81
CA THR A 509 -6.54 -30.07 -48.17
C THR A 509 -5.76 -29.79 -46.88
N MET A 510 -5.81 -30.78 -45.98
CA MET A 510 -5.15 -30.87 -44.67
C MET A 510 -3.65 -31.23 -44.82
N PRO A 511 -2.72 -30.71 -43.98
CA PRO A 511 -1.36 -31.23 -43.86
C PRO A 511 -1.28 -32.44 -42.89
N PRO A 512 -0.26 -33.30 -43.04
CA PRO A 512 -0.21 -34.64 -42.45
C PRO A 512 0.28 -34.74 -40.99
N ASP A 513 -0.02 -35.89 -40.42
CA ASP A 513 0.16 -36.37 -39.03
C ASP A 513 1.58 -36.24 -38.45
N LEU A 514 1.63 -35.90 -37.16
CA LEU A 514 2.80 -36.01 -36.29
C LEU A 514 2.76 -37.33 -35.49
N PRO A 515 3.93 -37.95 -35.18
CA PRO A 515 4.03 -39.29 -34.59
C PRO A 515 3.65 -39.34 -33.09
N PRO A 516 3.40 -40.55 -32.53
CA PRO A 516 2.79 -40.74 -31.22
C PRO A 516 3.75 -40.35 -30.10
N TYR A 517 3.27 -39.56 -29.15
CA TYR A 517 4.00 -39.27 -27.91
C TYR A 517 3.76 -40.40 -26.90
N ASP A 518 4.87 -40.85 -26.34
CA ASP A 518 5.05 -41.93 -25.39
C ASP A 518 4.42 -41.60 -24.04
N ALA A 519 3.76 -42.58 -23.42
CA ALA A 519 3.19 -42.48 -22.09
C ALA A 519 4.27 -42.88 -21.09
N GLY A 520 4.78 -41.89 -20.37
CA GLY A 520 5.64 -42.09 -19.20
C GLY A 520 5.05 -41.32 -18.03
N ASP A 521 4.60 -42.08 -17.04
CA ASP A 521 4.31 -41.64 -15.67
C ASP A 521 5.49 -40.83 -15.12
N ASP A 522 5.21 -39.76 -14.38
CA ASP A 522 5.82 -39.49 -13.08
C ASP A 522 5.08 -38.30 -12.42
N ASP A 523 4.71 -38.57 -11.17
CA ASP A 523 3.91 -37.77 -10.26
C ASP A 523 4.53 -36.41 -9.94
N ASP A 524 3.73 -35.35 -9.93
CA ASP A 524 3.92 -34.20 -9.06
C ASP A 524 2.57 -33.48 -8.85
N GLU A 525 2.08 -33.58 -7.62
CA GLU A 525 0.80 -33.08 -7.13
C GLU A 525 0.69 -31.54 -7.23
N GLU A 526 -0.42 -31.08 -7.80
CA GLU A 526 -0.87 -29.68 -7.76
C GLU A 526 -1.39 -29.33 -6.35
N ASP A 527 -0.72 -28.38 -5.68
CA ASP A 527 -1.26 -27.65 -4.54
C ASP A 527 -2.38 -26.70 -5.04
N ASP A 528 -3.63 -27.14 -4.93
CA ASP A 528 -4.85 -26.34 -5.10
C ASP A 528 -5.22 -25.61 -3.78
N PRO A 529 -5.09 -24.28 -3.68
CA PRO A 529 -5.43 -23.54 -2.47
C PRO A 529 -6.92 -23.13 -2.36
N PHE A 530 -7.81 -23.58 -3.25
CA PHE A 530 -9.24 -23.26 -3.20
C PHE A 530 -10.14 -24.46 -3.51
N GLY A 531 -10.19 -25.41 -2.57
CA GLY A 531 -11.16 -26.50 -2.62
C GLY A 531 -12.62 -26.04 -2.56
N GLY A 532 -13.48 -26.71 -3.35
CA GLY A 532 -14.90 -26.83 -3.05
C GLY A 532 -15.85 -26.88 -4.23
N THR A 533 -16.00 -28.04 -4.88
CA THR A 533 -17.27 -28.41 -5.54
C THR A 533 -17.88 -29.59 -4.82
N ALA A 534 -19.04 -29.32 -4.22
CA ALA A 534 -19.93 -30.29 -3.60
C ALA A 534 -20.45 -31.29 -4.63
N ASP A 535 -20.44 -32.58 -4.27
CA ASP A 535 -21.26 -33.57 -4.93
C ASP A 535 -22.07 -34.33 -3.86
N PHE A 536 -23.38 -34.15 -3.92
CA PHE A 536 -24.38 -34.72 -3.01
C PHE A 536 -24.82 -36.09 -3.54
N THR A 537 -24.70 -37.13 -2.73
CA THR A 537 -25.43 -38.40 -2.93
C THR A 537 -26.51 -38.56 -1.85
N PRO A 538 -27.78 -38.83 -2.22
CA PRO A 538 -28.85 -39.04 -1.25
C PRO A 538 -28.89 -40.48 -0.73
N ILE A 539 -29.25 -40.63 0.54
CA ILE A 539 -29.43 -41.91 1.24
C ILE A 539 -30.90 -42.38 1.11
N ASN A 540 -31.08 -43.68 0.79
CA ASN A 540 -32.27 -44.54 0.98
C ASN A 540 -33.61 -44.17 0.31
N ARG A 541 -34.00 -44.90 -0.75
CA ARG A 541 -34.82 -46.13 -0.70
C ARG A 541 -35.04 -46.70 -2.09
#